data_AF-A0A930T925-F1
#
_entry.id   AF-A0A930T925-F1
#
_cell.length_a   1.000
_cell.length_b   1.000
_cell.length_c   1.000
_cell.angle_alpha   90.00
_cell.angle_beta   90.00
_cell.angle_gamma   90.00
#
_symmetry.space_group_name_H-M   'P 1'
#
loop_
_entity.id
_entity.type
_entity.pdbx_description
1 polymer ?
#
loop_
_entity_poly.entity_id
_entity_poly.type
_entity_poly.pdbx_seq_one_letter_code
_entity_poly.pdbx_strand_id
1 'polypeptide(L)'
;MKKTVRKLLIGASMVVSANAMVSAPVHAASLTNISIGGSNASDYFVYDVNGNNTVRVQNSLANVQKALNGNAASPGGNVELAASSEARGFDFTKNTTLTGQIGGKDITLSSLTMADWSSSVGGGLTFAQKWFNDALTANGFGGIIGSAIYNAAFAKFNINGGYQRFSDPNISYVNQDDNTGEIKIGLAGHFDATSLLFAGLSVQEQLLINSFRTKTGPIQASEIVKVSYNGGPSQFLYSFNATRSGLVAADDSMSHNGNYEVSFQGIVPTSQAVPEPSVMLGMLGVAGAFGVRRKLKKAQA
;
A
#
# COMPACT_ATOMS: atom_id res chain seq x y z
N MET A 1 -13.05 11.63 36.01
CA MET A 1 -12.23 10.95 34.97
C MET A 1 -12.37 11.71 33.66
N LYS A 2 -11.35 12.47 33.24
CA LYS A 2 -11.35 13.14 31.93
C LYS A 2 -10.96 12.09 30.86
N LYS A 3 -11.92 11.63 30.07
CA LYS A 3 -11.65 10.84 28.87
C LYS A 3 -11.13 11.80 27.79
N THR A 4 -9.82 11.86 27.63
CA THR A 4 -9.19 12.58 26.52
C THR A 4 -9.51 11.81 25.24
N VAL A 5 -10.53 12.25 24.49
CA VAL A 5 -10.79 11.74 23.14
C VAL A 5 -9.63 12.21 22.27
N ARG A 6 -8.66 11.33 22.03
CA ARG A 6 -7.68 11.52 20.96
C ARG A 6 -8.49 11.55 19.66
N LYS A 7 -8.70 12.74 19.09
CA LYS A 7 -9.29 12.89 17.76
C LYS A 7 -8.36 12.17 16.79
N LEU A 8 -8.77 11.01 16.31
CA LEU A 8 -8.07 10.28 15.26
C LEU A 8 -8.29 11.09 13.97
N LEU A 9 -7.28 11.85 13.56
CA LEU A 9 -7.26 12.52 12.26
C LEU A 9 -6.93 11.45 11.22
N ILE A 10 -7.97 10.89 10.59
CA ILE A 10 -7.83 9.98 9.46
C ILE A 10 -7.82 10.83 8.19
N GLY A 11 -6.68 10.87 7.51
CA GLY A 11 -6.60 11.36 6.14
C GLY A 11 -6.95 10.23 5.17
N ALA A 12 -8.04 10.37 4.41
CA ALA A 12 -8.33 9.50 3.28
C ALA A 12 -7.96 10.26 2.00
N SER A 13 -6.80 9.93 1.44
CA SER A 13 -6.26 10.59 0.25
C SER A 13 -6.51 9.70 -0.96
N MET A 14 -7.32 10.17 -1.91
CA MET A 14 -7.30 9.63 -3.26
C MET A 14 -6.09 10.18 -3.98
N VAL A 15 -5.18 9.31 -4.43
CA VAL A 15 -4.14 9.72 -5.37
C VAL A 15 -4.70 9.57 -6.78
N VAL A 16 -5.10 10.69 -7.39
CA VAL A 16 -5.35 10.73 -8.83
C VAL A 16 -3.98 10.73 -9.50
N SER A 17 -3.47 9.56 -9.84
CA SER A 17 -2.21 9.42 -10.56
C SER A 17 -2.32 10.13 -11.91
N ALA A 18 -1.85 11.37 -12.02
CA ALA A 18 -1.60 11.99 -13.31
C ALA A 18 -0.46 11.20 -13.95
N ASN A 19 -0.65 10.76 -15.20
CA ASN A 19 0.38 10.06 -15.98
C ASN A 19 1.65 10.92 -16.06
N ALA A 20 2.60 10.67 -15.16
CA ALA A 20 3.95 11.18 -15.25
C ALA A 20 4.81 10.04 -15.80
N MET A 21 5.43 10.28 -16.96
CA MET A 21 6.46 9.43 -17.52
C MET A 21 7.52 9.18 -16.43
N VAL A 22 7.56 7.95 -15.90
CA VAL A 22 8.44 7.57 -14.80
C VAL A 22 9.83 7.29 -15.38
N SER A 23 10.73 8.26 -15.31
CA SER A 23 12.15 7.92 -15.20
C SER A 23 12.31 7.19 -13.89
N ALA A 24 12.68 5.91 -13.91
CA ALA A 24 12.91 5.13 -12.70
C ALA A 24 13.89 5.90 -11.79
N PRO A 25 13.59 6.09 -10.49
CA PRO A 25 14.52 6.73 -9.58
C PRO A 25 15.82 5.92 -9.54
N VAL A 26 16.94 6.62 -9.74
CA VAL A 26 18.30 6.04 -9.82
C VAL A 26 18.72 5.37 -8.50
N HIS A 27 18.02 5.63 -7.40
CA HIS A 27 18.11 4.88 -6.14
C HIS A 27 16.73 4.84 -5.48
N ALA A 28 16.08 3.67 -5.47
CA ALA A 28 14.88 3.45 -4.67
C ALA A 28 15.21 2.57 -3.47
N ALA A 29 15.03 3.08 -2.25
CA ALA A 29 15.11 2.25 -1.06
C ALA A 29 13.87 1.33 -0.99
N SER A 30 14.11 0.05 -0.71
CA SER A 30 13.06 -0.94 -0.43
C SER A 30 12.84 -1.10 1.08
N LEU A 31 11.78 -1.82 1.46
CA LEU A 31 11.58 -2.22 2.84
C LEU A 31 12.75 -3.06 3.38
N THR A 32 13.13 -2.74 4.62
CA THR A 32 14.10 -3.49 5.44
C THR A 32 13.47 -3.82 6.78
N ASN A 33 14.10 -4.70 7.57
CA ASN A 33 13.61 -5.08 8.91
C ASN A 33 12.14 -5.55 8.91
N ILE A 34 11.78 -6.35 7.90
CA ILE A 34 10.40 -6.75 7.65
C ILE A 34 9.89 -7.72 8.72
N SER A 35 8.66 -7.50 9.19
CA SER A 35 7.92 -8.47 10.00
C SER A 35 6.42 -8.44 9.72
N ILE A 36 5.76 -9.57 10.01
CA ILE A 36 4.30 -9.68 9.99
C ILE A 36 3.77 -9.58 11.42
N GLY A 37 2.65 -8.87 11.58
CA GLY A 37 2.04 -8.59 12.88
C GLY A 37 0.54 -8.30 12.77
N GLY A 38 0.04 -7.47 13.68
CA GLY A 38 -1.39 -7.18 13.81
C GLY A 38 -2.06 -8.07 14.84
N SER A 39 -3.36 -7.86 15.02
CA SER A 39 -4.16 -8.66 15.96
C SER A 39 -4.51 -10.06 15.43
N ASN A 40 -4.24 -10.34 14.14
CA ASN A 40 -4.33 -11.65 13.51
C ASN A 40 -3.09 -11.95 12.64
N ALA A 41 -1.89 -11.94 13.24
CA ALA A 41 -0.61 -12.03 12.51
C ALA A 41 -0.38 -13.29 11.65
N SER A 42 -1.20 -14.34 11.80
CA SER A 42 -1.12 -15.55 10.97
C SER A 42 -1.94 -15.46 9.68
N ASP A 43 -2.81 -14.47 9.55
CA ASP A 43 -3.76 -14.35 8.45
C ASP A 43 -3.19 -13.52 7.30
N TYR A 44 -2.27 -14.14 6.57
CA TYR A 44 -1.68 -13.61 5.36
C TYR A 44 -1.31 -14.74 4.40
N PHE A 45 -1.26 -14.44 3.11
CA PHE A 45 -0.63 -15.30 2.11
C PHE A 45 0.56 -14.59 1.45
N VAL A 46 1.48 -15.39 0.94
CA VAL A 46 2.62 -14.90 0.16
C VAL A 46 2.55 -15.56 -1.21
N TYR A 47 2.67 -14.75 -2.25
CA TYR A 47 2.69 -15.19 -3.63
C TYR A 47 4.03 -14.84 -4.27
N ASP A 48 4.58 -15.80 -5.01
CA ASP A 48 5.77 -15.65 -5.84
C ASP A 48 5.37 -15.73 -7.31
N VAL A 49 6.28 -15.39 -8.22
CA VAL A 49 6.02 -15.43 -9.67
C VAL A 49 6.54 -16.71 -10.29
N ASN A 50 5.70 -17.38 -11.07
CA ASN A 50 6.07 -18.49 -11.95
C ASN A 50 5.50 -18.25 -13.35
N GLY A 51 6.36 -17.84 -14.28
CA GLY A 51 5.93 -17.39 -15.62
C GLY A 51 5.02 -16.17 -15.52
N ASN A 52 3.83 -16.25 -16.11
CA ASN A 52 2.83 -15.19 -16.05
C ASN A 52 1.84 -15.38 -14.89
N ASN A 53 2.14 -16.28 -13.95
CA ASN A 53 1.27 -16.55 -12.83
C ASN A 53 1.88 -16.11 -11.51
N THR A 54 1.06 -15.60 -10.60
CA THR A 54 1.40 -15.58 -9.17
C THR A 54 0.96 -16.89 -8.53
N VAL A 55 1.84 -17.52 -7.77
CA VAL A 55 1.62 -18.80 -7.12
C VAL A 55 1.84 -18.67 -5.62
N ARG A 56 0.94 -19.25 -4.82
CA ARG A 56 1.08 -19.23 -3.37
C ARG A 56 2.31 -20.05 -2.94
N VAL A 57 3.12 -19.46 -2.07
CA VAL A 57 4.31 -20.08 -1.49
C VAL A 57 4.19 -20.14 0.04
N GLN A 58 5.14 -20.83 0.68
CA GLN A 58 5.15 -20.90 2.14
C GLN A 58 5.31 -19.51 2.76
N ASN A 59 4.53 -19.24 3.80
CA ASN A 59 4.64 -18.06 4.64
C ASN A 59 5.98 -18.09 5.41
N SER A 60 6.97 -17.34 4.92
CA SER A 60 8.28 -17.14 5.56
C SER A 60 8.77 -15.73 5.31
N LEU A 61 9.56 -15.15 6.22
CA LEU A 61 10.11 -13.79 6.03
C LEU A 61 10.97 -13.68 4.77
N ALA A 62 11.69 -14.74 4.41
CA ALA A 62 12.47 -14.77 3.17
C ALA A 62 11.57 -14.66 1.92
N ASN A 63 10.44 -15.36 1.90
CA ASN A 63 9.48 -15.26 0.80
C ASN A 63 8.73 -13.93 0.80
N VAL A 64 8.40 -13.37 1.97
CA VAL A 64 7.84 -12.01 2.11
C VAL A 64 8.79 -10.98 1.51
N GLN A 65 10.07 -11.01 1.88
CA GLN A 65 11.09 -10.12 1.32
C GLN A 65 11.20 -10.28 -0.21
N LYS A 66 11.21 -11.54 -0.69
CA LYS A 66 11.28 -11.83 -2.13
C LYS A 66 10.08 -11.26 -2.90
N ALA A 67 8.87 -11.48 -2.37
CA ALA A 67 7.63 -11.04 -3.00
C ALA A 67 7.57 -9.51 -3.18
N LEU A 68 8.21 -8.75 -2.29
CA LEU A 68 8.17 -7.29 -2.25
C LEU A 68 9.22 -6.58 -3.12
N ASN A 69 10.00 -7.31 -3.93
CA ASN A 69 11.09 -6.77 -4.75
C ASN A 69 10.64 -6.13 -6.08
N GLY A 70 9.34 -6.01 -6.31
CA GLY A 70 8.78 -5.47 -7.54
C GLY A 70 8.87 -3.95 -7.69
N ASN A 71 8.31 -3.45 -8.78
CA ASN A 71 8.09 -2.02 -9.03
C ASN A 71 6.95 -1.81 -10.03
N ALA A 72 6.63 -0.55 -10.35
CA ALA A 72 5.53 -0.19 -11.24
C ALA A 72 5.55 -0.88 -12.61
N ALA A 73 6.74 -1.13 -13.18
CA ALA A 73 6.89 -1.76 -14.49
C ALA A 73 6.87 -3.30 -14.42
N SER A 74 7.23 -3.87 -13.27
CA SER A 74 7.27 -5.30 -13.02
C SER A 74 6.92 -5.57 -11.55
N PRO A 75 5.62 -5.62 -11.20
CA PRO A 75 5.15 -5.67 -9.81
C PRO A 75 5.57 -6.94 -9.07
N GLY A 76 5.87 -8.04 -9.77
CA GLY A 76 6.39 -9.25 -9.13
C GLY A 76 5.33 -10.00 -8.32
N GLY A 77 5.76 -10.59 -7.19
CA GLY A 77 4.86 -11.30 -6.27
C GLY A 77 4.02 -10.34 -5.43
N ASN A 78 3.36 -10.86 -4.40
CA ASN A 78 2.62 -10.05 -3.44
C ASN A 78 2.49 -10.72 -2.08
N VAL A 79 2.22 -9.90 -1.07
CA VAL A 79 1.85 -10.31 0.29
C VAL A 79 0.42 -9.85 0.53
N GLU A 80 -0.49 -10.81 0.62
CA GLU A 80 -1.91 -10.59 0.90
C GLU A 80 -2.12 -10.51 2.41
N LEU A 81 -2.60 -9.36 2.91
CA LEU A 81 -2.93 -9.20 4.33
C LEU A 81 -4.39 -9.54 4.58
N ALA A 82 -4.72 -10.16 5.71
CA ALA A 82 -6.08 -10.60 6.03
C ALA A 82 -6.67 -11.54 4.95
N ALA A 83 -5.86 -12.48 4.48
CA ALA A 83 -6.18 -13.39 3.36
C ALA A 83 -7.42 -14.29 3.59
N SER A 84 -7.94 -14.34 4.82
CA SER A 84 -9.20 -15.00 5.15
C SER A 84 -10.42 -14.06 5.13
N SER A 85 -10.28 -12.81 4.66
CA SER A 85 -11.32 -11.76 4.59
C SER A 85 -12.67 -12.25 4.08
N GLU A 86 -12.64 -13.15 3.10
CA GLU A 86 -13.80 -13.69 2.39
C GLU A 86 -14.26 -15.04 2.91
N ALA A 87 -13.49 -15.64 3.81
CA ALA A 87 -13.84 -16.90 4.42
C ALA A 87 -15.01 -16.72 5.38
N ARG A 88 -15.86 -17.74 5.44
CA ARG A 88 -16.92 -17.79 6.43
C ARG A 88 -16.32 -17.75 7.84
N GLY A 89 -16.78 -16.81 8.66
CA GLY A 89 -16.33 -16.66 10.04
C GLY A 89 -15.12 -15.75 10.21
N PHE A 90 -14.73 -15.00 9.17
CA PHE A 90 -13.71 -13.95 9.28
C PHE A 90 -14.01 -12.99 10.44
N ASP A 91 -13.01 -12.79 11.30
CA ASP A 91 -13.08 -11.88 12.45
C ASP A 91 -12.66 -10.48 12.02
N PHE A 92 -13.63 -9.72 11.48
CA PHE A 92 -13.38 -8.39 10.92
C PHE A 92 -13.10 -7.29 11.97
N THR A 93 -12.93 -7.67 13.24
CA THR A 93 -12.40 -6.79 14.28
C THR A 93 -10.87 -6.81 14.33
N LYS A 94 -10.24 -7.80 13.68
CA LYS A 94 -8.80 -7.99 13.67
C LYS A 94 -8.19 -7.55 12.35
N ASN A 95 -6.88 -7.29 12.40
CA ASN A 95 -6.07 -6.91 11.27
C ASN A 95 -4.78 -7.73 11.19
N THR A 96 -4.24 -7.78 9.98
CA THR A 96 -2.89 -8.26 9.70
C THR A 96 -2.04 -7.10 9.21
N THR A 97 -0.79 -7.02 9.66
CA THR A 97 0.12 -5.93 9.30
C THR A 97 1.42 -6.44 8.72
N LEU A 98 1.94 -5.74 7.71
CA LEU A 98 3.32 -5.79 7.24
C LEU A 98 4.04 -4.56 7.79
N THR A 99 5.08 -4.78 8.59
CA THR A 99 5.90 -3.69 9.17
C THR A 99 7.32 -3.78 8.65
N GLY A 100 8.01 -2.65 8.62
CA GLY A 100 9.43 -2.58 8.31
C GLY A 100 9.95 -1.16 8.38
N GLN A 101 11.09 -0.93 7.75
CA GLN A 101 11.72 0.38 7.63
C GLN A 101 11.95 0.73 6.18
N ILE A 102 11.61 1.97 5.81
CA ILE A 102 11.90 2.56 4.50
C ILE A 102 12.52 3.94 4.72
N GLY A 103 13.65 4.23 4.06
CA GLY A 103 14.43 5.44 4.33
C GLY A 103 14.91 5.55 5.78
N GLY A 104 15.08 4.41 6.47
CA GLY A 104 15.41 4.37 7.91
C GLY A 104 14.28 4.81 8.85
N LYS A 105 13.04 4.88 8.36
CA LYS A 105 11.84 5.24 9.14
C LYS A 105 10.88 4.08 9.21
N ASP A 106 10.25 3.90 10.36
CA ASP A 106 9.28 2.83 10.56
C ASP A 106 8.03 3.07 9.71
N ILE A 107 7.55 2.01 9.06
CA ILE A 107 6.30 2.00 8.31
C ILE A 107 5.50 0.74 8.67
N THR A 108 4.19 0.90 8.75
CA THR A 108 3.23 -0.18 8.94
C THR A 108 2.17 -0.10 7.87
N LEU A 109 2.05 -1.15 7.07
CA LEU A 109 0.97 -1.38 6.13
C LEU A 109 0.01 -2.38 6.77
N SER A 110 -1.29 -2.11 6.76
CA SER A 110 -2.30 -2.88 7.48
C SER A 110 -3.51 -3.15 6.60
N SER A 111 -4.07 -4.34 6.77
CA SER A 111 -5.47 -4.62 6.41
C SER A 111 -6.42 -3.72 7.21
N LEU A 112 -7.65 -3.58 6.73
CA LEU A 112 -8.68 -2.79 7.41
C LEU A 112 -9.51 -3.65 8.37
N THR A 113 -10.14 -2.95 9.31
CA THR A 113 -11.15 -3.51 10.22
C THR A 113 -12.51 -2.89 9.95
N MET A 114 -13.58 -3.48 10.49
CA MET A 114 -14.91 -2.87 10.47
C MET A 114 -14.93 -1.45 11.07
N ALA A 115 -14.11 -1.21 12.10
CA ALA A 115 -14.01 0.10 12.74
C ALA A 115 -13.46 1.16 11.77
N ASP A 116 -12.51 0.79 10.91
CA ASP A 116 -11.94 1.67 9.89
C ASP A 116 -13.02 2.12 8.88
N TRP A 117 -13.85 1.19 8.39
CA TRP A 117 -14.97 1.49 7.49
C TRP A 117 -16.02 2.42 8.09
N SER A 118 -16.30 2.26 9.39
CA SER A 118 -17.26 3.08 10.13
C SER A 118 -16.71 4.45 10.54
N SER A 119 -15.42 4.70 10.35
CA SER A 119 -14.77 5.92 10.80
C SER A 119 -15.29 7.15 10.02
N SER A 120 -15.45 8.28 10.71
CA SER A 120 -15.88 9.52 10.06
C SER A 120 -14.71 10.20 9.36
N VAL A 121 -14.93 10.64 8.12
CA VAL A 121 -13.91 11.25 7.26
C VAL A 121 -14.23 12.70 6.87
N GLY A 122 -15.10 13.35 7.65
CA GLY A 122 -15.60 14.70 7.36
C GLY A 122 -16.80 14.69 6.40
N GLY A 123 -17.44 15.85 6.23
CA GLY A 123 -18.61 16.00 5.35
C GLY A 123 -19.85 15.18 5.77
N GLY A 124 -19.88 14.67 7.01
CA GLY A 124 -20.95 13.77 7.47
C GLY A 124 -20.86 12.35 6.92
N LEU A 125 -19.76 11.97 6.27
CA LEU A 125 -19.56 10.66 5.67
C LEU A 125 -18.76 9.73 6.57
N THR A 126 -19.03 8.43 6.44
CA THR A 126 -18.09 7.37 6.85
C THR A 126 -17.04 7.11 5.78
N PHE A 127 -15.95 6.46 6.13
CA PHE A 127 -14.95 6.03 5.16
C PHE A 127 -15.56 5.11 4.08
N ALA A 128 -16.49 4.24 4.45
CA ALA A 128 -17.22 3.41 3.50
C ALA A 128 -17.95 4.22 2.42
N GLN A 129 -18.69 5.24 2.84
CA GLN A 129 -19.40 6.11 1.89
C GLN A 129 -18.42 6.90 1.03
N LYS A 130 -17.35 7.43 1.62
CA LYS A 130 -16.32 8.16 0.88
C LYS A 130 -15.68 7.27 -0.18
N TRP A 131 -15.13 6.12 0.20
CA TRP A 131 -14.46 5.21 -0.73
C TRP A 131 -15.40 4.74 -1.84
N PHE A 132 -16.64 4.40 -1.52
CA PHE A 132 -17.62 3.96 -2.53
C PHE A 132 -18.00 5.11 -3.49
N ASN A 133 -18.20 6.33 -2.98
CA ASN A 133 -18.44 7.52 -3.81
C ASN A 133 -17.25 7.81 -4.74
N ASP A 134 -16.05 7.69 -4.21
CA ASP A 134 -14.81 7.90 -4.94
C ASP A 134 -14.65 6.85 -6.05
N ALA A 135 -14.94 5.58 -5.76
CA ALA A 135 -14.94 4.49 -6.73
C ALA A 135 -15.96 4.72 -7.84
N LEU A 136 -17.20 5.09 -7.49
CA LEU A 136 -18.25 5.41 -8.46
C LEU A 136 -17.83 6.58 -9.34
N THR A 137 -17.35 7.67 -8.74
CA THR A 137 -16.92 8.87 -9.47
C THR A 137 -15.79 8.55 -10.45
N ALA A 138 -14.75 7.86 -9.98
CA ALA A 138 -13.61 7.47 -10.80
C ALA A 138 -14.01 6.57 -11.97
N ASN A 139 -15.05 5.75 -11.82
CA ASN A 139 -15.54 4.83 -12.84
C ASN A 139 -16.69 5.36 -13.71
N GLY A 140 -17.00 6.66 -13.59
CA GLY A 140 -17.98 7.34 -14.44
C GLY A 140 -19.43 7.27 -13.94
N PHE A 141 -19.65 6.85 -12.71
CA PHE A 141 -20.97 6.76 -12.06
C PHE A 141 -21.26 7.93 -11.13
N GLY A 142 -20.49 9.02 -11.16
CA GLY A 142 -20.68 10.16 -10.24
C GLY A 142 -22.12 10.72 -10.24
N GLY A 143 -22.84 10.62 -11.36
CA GLY A 143 -24.23 11.09 -11.49
C GLY A 143 -25.26 10.32 -10.66
N ILE A 144 -24.94 9.12 -10.14
CA ILE A 144 -25.89 8.37 -9.31
C ILE A 144 -25.75 8.68 -7.81
N ILE A 145 -24.68 9.35 -7.37
CA ILE A 145 -24.40 9.56 -5.94
C ILE A 145 -25.57 10.33 -5.28
N GLY A 146 -26.08 9.79 -4.18
CA GLY A 146 -27.23 10.34 -3.44
C GLY A 146 -28.62 9.94 -3.99
N SER A 147 -28.70 9.19 -5.08
CA SER A 147 -29.96 8.68 -5.62
C SER A 147 -30.44 7.39 -4.93
N ALA A 148 -31.66 6.95 -5.25
CA ALA A 148 -32.19 5.67 -4.79
C ALA A 148 -31.35 4.47 -5.28
N ILE A 149 -30.84 4.51 -6.51
CA ILE A 149 -30.03 3.42 -7.06
C ILE A 149 -28.65 3.35 -6.41
N TYR A 150 -28.09 4.49 -6.02
CA TYR A 150 -26.89 4.54 -5.18
C TYR A 150 -27.12 3.85 -3.83
N ASN A 151 -28.23 4.13 -3.15
CA ASN A 151 -28.53 3.51 -1.86
C ASN A 151 -28.68 1.98 -1.99
N ALA A 152 -29.32 1.51 -3.07
CA ALA A 152 -29.43 0.08 -3.35
C ALA A 152 -28.05 -0.56 -3.63
N ALA A 153 -27.23 0.08 -4.48
CA ALA A 153 -25.89 -0.39 -4.81
C ALA A 153 -24.98 -0.45 -3.58
N PHE A 154 -24.97 0.60 -2.76
CA PHE A 154 -24.17 0.65 -1.54
C PHE A 154 -24.61 -0.37 -0.50
N ALA A 155 -25.92 -0.58 -0.34
CA ALA A 155 -26.44 -1.62 0.55
C ALA A 155 -26.03 -3.02 0.08
N LYS A 156 -26.08 -3.28 -1.23
CA LYS A 156 -25.67 -4.55 -1.83
C LYS A 156 -24.16 -4.78 -1.71
N PHE A 157 -23.36 -3.75 -1.97
CA PHE A 157 -21.91 -3.78 -1.73
C PHE A 157 -21.60 -4.22 -0.29
N ASN A 158 -22.25 -3.60 0.71
CA ASN A 158 -22.06 -3.97 2.12
C ASN A 158 -22.50 -5.42 2.42
N ILE A 159 -23.72 -5.80 2.04
CA ILE A 159 -24.28 -7.13 2.36
C ILE A 159 -23.51 -8.27 1.68
N ASN A 160 -22.93 -8.02 0.51
CA ASN A 160 -22.18 -9.03 -0.24
C ASN A 160 -20.67 -9.00 0.07
N GLY A 161 -20.28 -8.48 1.23
CA GLY A 161 -18.90 -8.57 1.71
C GLY A 161 -17.93 -7.57 1.08
N GLY A 162 -18.42 -6.49 0.48
CA GLY A 162 -17.60 -5.47 -0.16
C GLY A 162 -16.60 -4.83 0.79
N TYR A 163 -16.93 -4.66 2.07
CA TYR A 163 -15.96 -4.17 3.04
C TYR A 163 -14.81 -5.15 3.23
N GLN A 164 -15.11 -6.44 3.41
CA GLN A 164 -14.12 -7.49 3.59
C GLN A 164 -13.20 -7.62 2.37
N ARG A 165 -13.78 -7.73 1.17
CA ARG A 165 -13.12 -7.88 -0.15
C ARG A 165 -12.14 -6.76 -0.52
N PHE A 166 -12.29 -5.58 0.06
CA PHE A 166 -11.42 -4.44 -0.22
C PHE A 166 -10.56 -4.07 1.00
N SER A 167 -10.52 -4.91 2.03
CA SER A 167 -9.77 -4.69 3.29
C SER A 167 -8.46 -5.46 3.38
N ASP A 168 -8.14 -6.27 2.39
CA ASP A 168 -7.14 -7.33 2.37
C ASP A 168 -6.04 -7.04 1.34
N PRO A 169 -5.28 -5.94 1.52
CA PRO A 169 -4.40 -5.44 0.48
C PRO A 169 -3.31 -6.45 0.10
N ASN A 170 -3.18 -6.66 -1.20
CA ASN A 170 -2.14 -7.46 -1.84
C ASN A 170 -0.90 -6.60 -2.16
N ILE A 171 0.03 -6.48 -1.22
CA ILE A 171 1.21 -5.61 -1.36
C ILE A 171 2.27 -6.25 -2.25
N SER A 172 2.55 -5.65 -3.42
CA SER A 172 3.57 -6.14 -4.37
C SER A 172 4.94 -5.50 -4.19
N TYR A 173 5.00 -4.23 -3.80
CA TYR A 173 6.26 -3.53 -3.53
C TYR A 173 6.03 -2.30 -2.67
N VAL A 174 7.09 -1.87 -2.00
CA VAL A 174 7.12 -0.61 -1.27
C VAL A 174 8.49 0.03 -1.49
N ASN A 175 8.49 1.12 -2.26
CA ASN A 175 9.69 1.78 -2.76
C ASN A 175 9.67 3.25 -2.36
N GLN A 176 10.83 3.83 -2.09
CA GLN A 176 10.97 5.26 -1.84
C GLN A 176 11.94 5.87 -2.84
N ASP A 177 11.58 7.00 -3.43
CA ASP A 177 12.54 7.83 -4.14
C ASP A 177 13.39 8.59 -3.11
N ASP A 178 14.68 8.26 -3.03
CA ASP A 178 15.58 8.84 -2.03
C ASP A 178 15.84 10.34 -2.23
N ASN A 179 15.55 10.91 -3.40
CA ASN A 179 15.74 12.34 -3.66
C ASN A 179 14.53 13.16 -3.20
N THR A 180 13.33 12.66 -3.47
CA THR A 180 12.08 13.37 -3.19
C THR A 180 11.46 12.94 -1.87
N GLY A 181 11.82 11.75 -1.38
CA GLY A 181 11.21 11.08 -0.24
C GLY A 181 9.84 10.49 -0.55
N GLU A 182 9.33 10.55 -1.79
CA GLU A 182 8.04 9.96 -2.16
C GLU A 182 8.07 8.45 -1.93
N ILE A 183 7.10 7.94 -1.17
CA ILE A 183 6.93 6.49 -0.95
C ILE A 183 5.80 6.01 -1.84
N LYS A 184 6.05 4.95 -2.59
CA LYS A 184 5.14 4.28 -3.51
C LYS A 184 4.88 2.85 -3.06
N ILE A 185 3.61 2.46 -3.07
CA ILE A 185 3.15 1.13 -2.72
C ILE A 185 2.40 0.57 -3.93
N GLY A 186 2.83 -0.60 -4.40
CA GLY A 186 2.12 -1.37 -5.41
C GLY A 186 1.10 -2.30 -4.76
N LEU A 187 -0.15 -2.23 -5.21
CA LEU A 187 -1.22 -3.15 -4.84
C LEU A 187 -1.57 -4.00 -6.05
N ALA A 188 -1.32 -5.31 -5.95
CA ALA A 188 -1.87 -6.26 -6.90
C ALA A 188 -3.39 -6.36 -6.70
N GLY A 189 -4.15 -6.53 -7.77
CA GLY A 189 -5.60 -6.66 -7.66
C GLY A 189 -6.23 -6.99 -9.00
N HIS A 190 -7.53 -6.75 -9.12
CA HIS A 190 -8.25 -6.95 -10.38
C HIS A 190 -8.14 -5.72 -11.28
N PHE A 191 -7.71 -5.91 -12.52
CA PHE A 191 -7.81 -4.90 -13.57
C PHE A 191 -9.28 -4.62 -13.95
N ASP A 192 -10.16 -5.61 -13.76
CA ASP A 192 -11.61 -5.46 -13.87
C ASP A 192 -12.29 -5.91 -12.56
N ALA A 193 -12.64 -4.94 -11.73
CA ALA A 193 -13.32 -5.10 -10.46
C ALA A 193 -14.86 -5.00 -10.59
N THR A 194 -15.42 -5.10 -11.80
CA THR A 194 -16.87 -4.94 -12.03
C THR A 194 -17.70 -5.92 -11.20
N SER A 195 -17.30 -7.20 -11.16
CA SER A 195 -17.98 -8.23 -10.38
C SER A 195 -17.86 -8.02 -8.87
N LEU A 196 -16.85 -7.26 -8.42
CA LEU A 196 -16.61 -6.97 -7.01
C LEU A 196 -17.41 -5.75 -6.53
N LEU A 197 -17.31 -4.62 -7.25
CA LEU A 197 -17.97 -3.38 -6.83
C LEU A 197 -19.49 -3.49 -6.84
N PHE A 198 -20.04 -4.29 -7.77
CA PHE A 198 -21.47 -4.49 -7.97
C PHE A 198 -21.94 -5.91 -7.62
N ALA A 199 -21.19 -6.61 -6.76
CA ALA A 199 -21.57 -7.91 -6.26
C ALA A 199 -23.01 -7.91 -5.68
N GLY A 200 -23.81 -8.88 -6.12
CA GLY A 200 -25.19 -9.09 -5.64
C GLY A 200 -26.25 -8.19 -6.26
N LEU A 201 -25.91 -7.32 -7.22
CA LEU A 201 -26.90 -6.67 -8.09
C LEU A 201 -27.45 -7.67 -9.13
N SER A 202 -28.76 -7.63 -9.33
CA SER A 202 -29.41 -8.33 -10.45
C SER A 202 -28.96 -7.77 -11.80
N VAL A 203 -29.18 -8.55 -12.86
CA VAL A 203 -28.88 -8.13 -14.24
C VAL A 203 -29.59 -6.81 -14.58
N GLN A 204 -30.84 -6.65 -14.16
CA GLN A 204 -31.62 -5.42 -14.43
C GLN A 204 -31.05 -4.21 -13.67
N GLU A 205 -30.65 -4.38 -12.41
CA GLU A 205 -30.00 -3.31 -11.64
C GLU A 205 -28.66 -2.91 -12.25
N GLN A 206 -27.85 -3.89 -12.70
CA GLN A 206 -26.59 -3.61 -13.37
C GLN A 206 -26.79 -2.87 -14.70
N LEU A 207 -27.77 -3.28 -15.52
CA LEU A 207 -28.12 -2.57 -16.75
C LEU A 207 -28.57 -1.13 -16.48
N LEU A 208 -29.38 -0.93 -15.45
CA LEU A 208 -29.84 0.40 -15.06
C LEU A 208 -28.69 1.27 -14.56
N ILE A 209 -27.83 0.78 -13.67
CA ILE A 209 -26.64 1.52 -13.20
C ILE A 209 -25.73 1.86 -14.38
N ASN A 210 -25.48 0.90 -15.26
CA ASN A 210 -24.63 1.12 -16.44
C ASN A 210 -25.21 2.15 -17.41
N SER A 211 -26.53 2.38 -17.44
CA SER A 211 -27.13 3.46 -18.24
C SER A 211 -26.71 4.86 -17.80
N PHE A 212 -26.24 5.02 -16.55
CA PHE A 212 -25.73 6.28 -16.02
C PHE A 212 -24.20 6.42 -16.13
N ARG A 213 -23.51 5.38 -16.63
CA ARG A 213 -22.04 5.37 -16.69
C ARG A 213 -21.53 6.25 -17.84
N THR A 214 -20.65 7.20 -17.52
CA THR A 214 -20.05 8.10 -18.51
C THR A 214 -18.70 7.62 -19.06
N LYS A 215 -18.15 6.53 -18.51
CA LYS A 215 -16.88 5.93 -18.93
C LYS A 215 -17.09 4.55 -19.54
N THR A 216 -16.22 4.19 -20.49
CA THR A 216 -16.14 2.85 -21.08
C THR A 216 -14.99 2.05 -20.47
N GLY A 217 -14.98 0.74 -20.67
CA GLY A 217 -13.93 -0.16 -20.15
C GLY A 217 -14.27 -0.78 -18.79
N PRO A 218 -13.32 -1.52 -18.20
CA PRO A 218 -13.52 -2.19 -16.92
C PRO A 218 -13.74 -1.18 -15.79
N ILE A 219 -14.38 -1.62 -14.71
CA ILE A 219 -14.38 -0.86 -13.45
C ILE A 219 -13.06 -1.14 -12.75
N GLN A 220 -12.34 -0.12 -12.37
CA GLN A 220 -11.07 -0.24 -11.66
C GLN A 220 -11.23 0.24 -10.22
N ALA A 221 -10.79 -0.58 -9.28
CA ALA A 221 -10.76 -0.29 -7.86
C ALA A 221 -9.73 -1.20 -7.19
N SER A 222 -8.72 -0.59 -6.57
CA SER A 222 -7.79 -1.32 -5.70
C SER A 222 -8.46 -1.69 -4.38
N GLU A 223 -7.93 -2.70 -3.73
CA GLU A 223 -8.02 -2.83 -2.27
C GLU A 223 -7.44 -1.61 -1.57
N ILE A 224 -7.71 -1.50 -0.28
CA ILE A 224 -7.29 -0.36 0.54
C ILE A 224 -6.18 -0.79 1.46
N VAL A 225 -5.09 -0.03 1.47
CA VAL A 225 -4.03 -0.19 2.46
C VAL A 225 -4.08 0.93 3.49
N LYS A 226 -4.12 0.56 4.77
CA LYS A 226 -3.94 1.50 5.87
C LYS A 226 -2.45 1.63 6.17
N VAL A 227 -1.92 2.85 6.10
CA VAL A 227 -0.50 3.14 6.30
C VAL A 227 -0.31 4.00 7.55
N SER A 228 0.60 3.58 8.43
CA SER A 228 1.18 4.42 9.48
C SER A 228 2.67 4.60 9.19
N TYR A 229 3.16 5.83 9.26
CA TYR A 229 4.54 6.14 8.91
C TYR A 229 5.18 7.04 9.97
N ASN A 230 6.32 6.59 10.51
CA ASN A 230 7.18 7.32 11.44
C ASN A 230 6.44 7.96 12.62
N GLY A 231 5.50 7.23 13.24
CA GLY A 231 4.69 7.70 14.37
C GLY A 231 3.62 8.74 14.02
N GLY A 232 3.43 9.04 12.73
CA GLY A 232 2.36 9.89 12.22
C GLY A 232 0.97 9.24 12.29
N PRO A 233 -0.10 10.01 12.03
CA PRO A 233 -1.45 9.46 11.94
C PRO A 233 -1.56 8.47 10.79
N SER A 234 -2.43 7.47 10.94
CA SER A 234 -2.71 6.54 9.85
C SER A 234 -3.50 7.21 8.72
N GLN A 235 -3.23 6.79 7.49
CA GLN A 235 -3.95 7.19 6.28
C GLN A 235 -4.42 5.96 5.51
N PHE A 236 -5.52 6.11 4.77
CA PHE A 236 -6.01 5.08 3.86
C PHE A 236 -5.62 5.45 2.44
N LEU A 237 -4.92 4.54 1.76
CA LEU A 237 -4.48 4.71 0.37
C LEU A 237 -5.18 3.68 -0.52
N TYR A 238 -5.66 4.15 -1.67
CA TYR A 238 -6.32 3.36 -2.71
C TYR A 238 -6.26 4.12 -4.03
N SER A 239 -6.47 3.41 -5.14
CA SER A 239 -6.52 3.94 -6.49
C SER A 239 -7.63 3.29 -7.30
N PHE A 240 -8.09 4.00 -8.33
CA PHE A 240 -9.07 3.51 -9.31
C PHE A 240 -8.47 3.54 -10.73
N ASN A 241 -7.15 3.53 -10.82
CA ASN A 241 -6.40 3.53 -12.06
C ASN A 241 -5.32 2.45 -11.99
N ALA A 242 -5.52 1.37 -12.74
CA ALA A 242 -4.59 0.25 -12.80
C ALA A 242 -3.83 0.23 -14.12
N THR A 243 -2.58 -0.22 -14.05
CA THR A 243 -1.88 -0.77 -15.22
C THR A 243 -2.06 -2.29 -15.25
N ARG A 244 -1.90 -2.93 -16.42
CA ARG A 244 -1.87 -4.39 -16.50
C ARG A 244 -0.56 -4.88 -15.90
N SER A 245 -0.62 -5.80 -14.94
CA SER A 245 0.59 -6.37 -14.31
C SER A 245 1.32 -7.36 -15.22
N GLY A 246 0.61 -7.95 -16.19
CA GLY A 246 1.10 -9.09 -16.99
C GLY A 246 1.05 -10.42 -16.23
N LEU A 247 0.51 -10.42 -15.01
CA LEU A 247 0.38 -11.58 -14.13
C LEU A 247 -1.09 -11.97 -13.94
N VAL A 248 -1.32 -13.18 -13.45
CA VAL A 248 -2.63 -13.65 -12.98
C VAL A 248 -2.47 -14.67 -11.86
N ALA A 249 -3.37 -14.72 -10.90
CA ALA A 249 -3.32 -15.75 -9.85
C ALA A 249 -3.60 -17.15 -10.43
N ALA A 250 -2.76 -18.12 -10.06
CA ALA A 250 -2.82 -19.48 -10.61
C ALA A 250 -4.05 -20.27 -10.14
N ASP A 251 -4.64 -19.89 -9.01
CA ASP A 251 -5.77 -20.55 -8.38
C ASP A 251 -7.13 -20.11 -8.94
N ASP A 252 -7.28 -18.85 -9.35
CA ASP A 252 -8.54 -18.32 -9.87
C ASP A 252 -8.49 -17.81 -11.32
N SER A 253 -7.29 -17.62 -11.90
CA SER A 253 -7.10 -17.05 -13.24
C SER A 253 -7.73 -15.65 -13.45
N MET A 254 -7.99 -14.90 -12.37
CA MET A 254 -8.66 -13.60 -12.40
C MET A 254 -7.98 -12.53 -11.54
N SER A 255 -7.35 -12.91 -10.43
CA SER A 255 -6.70 -11.99 -9.49
C SER A 255 -5.30 -11.59 -9.94
N HIS A 256 -4.76 -10.53 -9.33
CA HIS A 256 -3.40 -10.01 -9.55
C HIS A 256 -3.06 -9.54 -10.98
N ASN A 257 -4.06 -9.32 -11.83
CA ASN A 257 -3.88 -8.86 -13.21
C ASN A 257 -3.85 -7.32 -13.37
N GLY A 258 -4.18 -6.58 -12.30
CA GLY A 258 -4.01 -5.14 -12.20
C GLY A 258 -2.90 -4.77 -11.21
N ASN A 259 -2.09 -3.77 -11.55
CA ASN A 259 -1.16 -3.09 -10.64
C ASN A 259 -1.66 -1.68 -10.36
N TYR A 260 -1.97 -1.40 -9.10
CA TYR A 260 -2.39 -0.09 -8.61
C TYR A 260 -1.25 0.52 -7.80
N GLU A 261 -0.68 1.61 -8.28
CA GLU A 261 0.32 2.37 -7.52
C GLU A 261 -0.34 3.49 -6.72
N VAL A 262 -0.12 3.48 -5.41
CA VAL A 262 -0.52 4.55 -4.50
C VAL A 262 0.74 5.18 -3.89
N SER A 263 0.69 6.48 -3.60
CA SER A 263 1.85 7.18 -3.03
C SER A 263 1.47 8.14 -1.91
N PHE A 264 2.47 8.46 -1.09
CA PHE A 264 2.41 9.55 -0.14
C PHE A 264 3.81 10.12 0.08
N GLN A 265 3.88 11.36 0.58
CA GLN A 265 5.15 12.00 0.84
C GLN A 265 5.79 11.44 2.13
N GLY A 266 6.94 10.78 1.97
CA GLY A 266 7.79 10.34 3.08
C GLY A 266 8.84 11.37 3.46
N ILE A 267 9.82 10.93 4.25
CA ILE A 267 10.97 11.75 4.67
C ILE A 267 12.13 11.41 3.74
N VAL A 268 12.70 12.43 3.08
CA VAL A 268 13.93 12.30 2.30
C VAL A 268 15.03 11.69 3.20
N PRO A 269 15.59 10.52 2.85
CA PRO A 269 16.69 9.95 3.62
C PRO A 269 17.86 10.93 3.66
N THR A 270 18.31 11.31 4.86
CA THR A 270 19.58 11.99 4.98
C THR A 270 20.65 10.94 4.70
N SER A 271 21.36 11.06 3.56
CA SER A 271 22.56 10.26 3.32
C SER A 271 23.40 10.30 4.60
N GLN A 272 23.69 9.15 5.21
CA GLN A 272 24.71 9.12 6.26
C GLN A 272 25.93 9.79 5.65
N ALA A 273 26.34 10.93 6.22
CA ALA A 273 27.51 11.65 5.74
C ALA A 273 28.68 10.67 5.84
N VAL A 274 29.07 10.09 4.70
CA VAL A 274 30.36 9.43 4.57
C VAL A 274 31.35 10.51 4.94
N PRO A 275 32.19 10.34 5.98
CA PRO A 275 33.17 11.35 6.35
C PRO A 275 33.94 11.71 5.09
N GLU A 276 33.91 12.99 4.71
CA GLU A 276 34.62 13.42 3.50
C GLU A 276 36.06 12.91 3.57
N PRO A 277 36.68 12.52 2.43
CA PRO A 277 38.06 12.03 2.42
C PRO A 277 39.04 12.98 3.13
N SER A 278 38.72 14.28 3.16
CA SER A 278 39.42 15.34 3.90
C SER A 278 39.45 15.11 5.42
N VAL A 279 38.37 14.61 6.02
CA VAL A 279 38.29 14.27 7.46
C VAL A 279 39.16 13.06 7.78
N MET A 280 39.19 12.05 6.91
CA MET A 280 40.08 10.88 7.06
C MET A 280 41.56 11.24 6.83
N LEU A 281 41.87 12.06 5.82
CA LEU A 281 43.21 12.60 5.58
C LEU A 281 43.68 13.49 6.73
N GLY A 282 42.79 14.29 7.32
CA GLY A 282 43.07 15.10 8.50
C GLY A 282 43.45 14.24 9.72
N MET A 283 42.72 13.16 9.98
CA MET A 283 43.05 12.22 11.06
C MET A 283 44.36 11.46 10.84
N LEU A 284 44.64 11.03 9.60
CA LEU A 284 45.92 10.42 9.23
C LEU A 284 47.09 11.42 9.33
N GLY A 285 46.88 12.68 8.93
CA GLY A 285 47.88 13.74 9.03
C GLY A 285 48.23 14.09 10.48
N VAL A 286 47.24 14.13 11.37
CA VAL A 286 47.44 14.36 12.81
C VAL A 286 48.16 13.17 13.45
N ALA A 287 47.75 11.93 13.17
CA ALA A 287 48.43 10.72 13.67
C ALA A 287 49.88 10.64 13.17
N GLY A 288 50.14 11.00 11.91
CA GLY A 288 51.48 11.10 11.33
C GLY A 288 52.36 12.15 12.01
N ALA A 289 51.82 13.33 12.31
CA ALA A 289 52.55 14.40 13.00
C ALA A 289 52.94 14.03 14.44
N PHE A 290 52.08 13.31 15.17
CA PHE A 290 52.39 12.79 16.51
C PHE A 290 53.42 11.65 16.46
N GLY A 291 53.34 10.76 15.46
CA GLY A 291 54.33 9.69 15.25
C GLY A 291 55.73 10.21 14.96
N VAL A 292 55.85 11.24 14.10
CA VAL A 292 57.13 11.87 13.75
C VAL A 292 57.73 12.64 14.92
N ARG A 293 56.92 13.42 15.67
CA ARG A 293 57.40 14.11 16.89
C ARG A 293 57.95 13.16 17.95
N ARG A 294 57.39 11.95 18.08
CA ARG A 294 57.83 10.96 19.07
C ARG A 294 59.15 10.28 18.68
N LYS A 295 59.43 10.13 17.38
CA LYS A 295 60.74 9.63 16.88
C LYS A 295 61.85 10.69 16.98
N LEU A 296 61.55 11.96 16.70
CA LEU A 296 62.55 13.03 16.79
C LEU A 296 63.04 13.27 18.23
N LYS A 297 62.17 13.17 19.24
CA LYS A 297 62.59 13.26 20.66
C LYS A 297 63.44 12.08 21.15
N LYS A 298 63.37 10.92 20.52
CA LYS A 298 64.21 9.75 20.85
C LYS A 298 65.59 9.77 20.18
N ALA A 299 65.75 10.56 19.11
CA ALA A 299 67.03 10.71 18.41
C ALA A 299 67.89 11.87 18.94
N GLN A 300 67.38 12.63 19.91
CA GLN A 300 68.05 13.75 20.57
C GLN A 300 68.38 13.47 22.05
N ALA A 301 68.28 12.22 22.49
CA ALA A 301 68.68 11.73 23.81
C ALA A 301 69.84 10.75 23.65
#